data_AF-A0A7D3X279-F1
#
_entry.id   AF-A0A7D3X279-F1
#
_cell.length_a   1.000
_cell.length_b   1.000
_cell.length_c   1.000
_cell.angle_alpha   90.00
_cell.angle_beta   90.00
_cell.angle_gamma   90.00
#
_symmetry.space_group_name_H-M   'P 1'
#
loop_
_entity.id
_entity.type
_entity.pdbx_description
1 polymer ?
#
loop_
_entity_poly.entity_id
_entity_poly.type
_entity_poly.pdbx_seq_one_letter_code
_entity_poly.pdbx_strand_id
1 'polypeptide(L)' 'MLSPTSISSHLSVEHRAYVALYALQLGRLSRQAILEIYEVTEADLQFYRSAWEELQASHADRNRPFPRIKLND' A
#
# COMPACT_ATOMS: atom_id res chain seq x y z
N MET A 1 12.01 -5.19 -24.27
CA MET A 1 11.31 -5.99 -23.25
C MET A 1 11.82 -5.54 -21.89
N LEU A 2 11.02 -4.77 -21.15
CA LEU A 2 11.37 -4.39 -19.77
C LEU A 2 11.02 -5.59 -18.89
N SER A 3 12.02 -6.29 -18.39
CA SER A 3 11.83 -7.39 -17.44
C SER A 3 11.18 -6.83 -16.17
N PRO A 4 9.98 -7.30 -15.77
CA PRO A 4 9.27 -6.76 -14.60
C PRO A 4 9.98 -7.02 -13.26
N THR A 5 11.06 -7.80 -13.26
CA THR A 5 11.81 -8.22 -12.07
C THR A 5 12.87 -7.23 -11.57
N SER A 6 13.26 -6.21 -12.36
CA SER A 6 14.41 -5.36 -11.97
C SER A 6 14.04 -4.08 -11.20
N ILE A 7 12.75 -3.75 -11.06
CA ILE A 7 12.33 -2.52 -10.37
C ILE A 7 12.25 -2.74 -8.85
N SER A 8 11.83 -3.94 -8.40
CA SER A 8 11.71 -4.27 -6.97
C SER A 8 13.05 -4.21 -6.23
N SER A 9 14.15 -4.62 -6.85
CA SER A 9 15.47 -4.63 -6.19
C SER A 9 15.98 -3.23 -5.82
N HIS A 10 15.50 -2.17 -6.48
CA HIS A 10 15.84 -0.78 -6.16
C HIS A 10 15.00 -0.16 -5.04
N LEU A 11 13.84 -0.75 -4.73
CA LEU A 11 12.96 -0.26 -3.68
C LEU A 11 13.39 -0.80 -2.32
N SER A 12 13.19 -0.03 -1.25
CA SER A 12 13.36 -0.55 0.10
C SER A 12 12.28 -1.60 0.41
N VAL A 13 12.55 -2.47 1.38
CA VAL A 13 11.60 -3.50 1.83
C VAL A 13 10.27 -2.88 2.26
N GLU A 14 10.31 -1.71 2.92
CA GLU A 14 9.12 -0.94 3.28
C GLU A 14 8.23 -0.61 2.06
N HIS A 15 8.81 -0.02 1.00
CA HIS A 15 8.04 0.33 -0.18
C HIS A 15 7.43 -0.90 -0.86
N ARG A 16 8.20 -2.00 -0.93
CA ARG A 16 7.69 -3.26 -1.48
C ARG A 16 6.57 -3.85 -0.63
N ALA A 17 6.68 -3.76 0.70
CA ALA A 17 5.64 -4.20 1.63
C ALA A 17 4.34 -3.40 1.44
N TYR A 18 4.41 -2.07 1.26
CA TYR A 18 3.23 -1.25 0.98
C TYR A 18 2.56 -1.62 -0.36
N VAL A 19 3.34 -1.81 -1.42
CA VAL A 19 2.79 -2.24 -2.71
C VAL A 19 2.16 -3.63 -2.60
N ALA A 20 2.78 -4.55 -1.87
CA ALA A 20 2.24 -5.88 -1.61
C ALA A 20 0.93 -5.83 -0.79
N LEU A 21 0.86 -5.01 0.26
CA LEU A 21 -0.37 -4.80 1.06
C LEU A 21 -1.49 -4.23 0.19
N TYR A 22 -1.19 -3.28 -0.69
CA TYR A 22 -2.15 -2.75 -1.64
C TYR A 22 -2.61 -3.81 -2.67
N ALA A 23 -1.69 -4.61 -3.21
CA ALA A 23 -2.02 -5.69 -4.13
C ALA A 23 -2.92 -6.76 -3.48
N LEU A 24 -2.70 -7.07 -2.20
CA LEU A 24 -3.56 -7.97 -1.42
C LEU A 24 -4.97 -7.41 -1.27
N GLN A 25 -5.10 -6.11 -1.01
CA GLN A 25 -6.39 -5.43 -0.90
C GLN A 25 -7.17 -5.45 -2.21
N LEU A 26 -6.49 -5.42 -3.36
CA LEU A 26 -7.13 -5.54 -4.68
C LEU A 26 -7.65 -6.95 -4.98
N GLY A 27 -7.15 -7.99 -4.29
CA GLY A 27 -7.65 -9.37 -4.40
C GLY A 27 -7.44 -10.05 -5.76
N ARG A 28 -6.56 -9.53 -6.61
CA ARG A 28 -6.38 -10.02 -8.00
C ARG A 28 -5.42 -11.21 -8.12
N LEU A 29 -4.52 -11.38 -7.16
CA LEU A 29 -3.50 -12.42 -7.14
C LEU A 29 -3.55 -13.16 -5.80
N SER A 30 -3.05 -14.39 -5.78
CA SER A 30 -2.91 -15.13 -4.54
C SER A 30 -1.88 -14.45 -3.63
N ARG A 31 -2.04 -14.63 -2.31
CA ARG A 31 -1.11 -14.07 -1.33
C ARG A 31 0.34 -14.50 -1.61
N GLN A 32 0.55 -15.78 -1.89
CA GLN A 32 1.88 -16.31 -2.17
C GLN A 32 2.50 -15.69 -3.44
N ALA A 33 1.73 -15.54 -4.52
CA ALA A 33 2.22 -14.90 -5.74
C ALA A 33 2.62 -13.43 -5.51
N ILE A 34 1.89 -12.72 -4.65
CA ILE A 34 2.22 -11.33 -4.28
C ILE A 34 3.56 -11.30 -3.51
N LEU A 35 3.74 -12.17 -2.51
CA LEU A 35 5.01 -12.24 -1.76
C LEU A 35 6.20 -12.50 -2.68
N GLU A 36 6.06 -13.41 -3.63
CA GLU A 36 7.10 -13.75 -4.61
C GLU A 36 7.41 -12.59 -5.57
N ILE A 37 6.38 -11.93 -6.13
CA ILE A 37 6.56 -10.81 -7.08
C ILE A 37 7.25 -9.61 -6.42
N TYR A 38 6.90 -9.32 -5.17
CA TYR A 38 7.40 -8.15 -4.45
C TYR A 38 8.60 -8.47 -3.56
N GLU A 39 9.12 -9.70 -3.57
CA GLU A 39 10.29 -10.11 -2.77
C GLU A 39 10.16 -9.67 -1.30
N VAL A 40 9.03 -10.00 -0.69
CA VAL A 40 8.70 -9.71 0.71
C VAL A 40 8.19 -10.96 1.40
N THR A 41 8.39 -11.02 2.71
CA THR A 41 7.89 -12.09 3.57
C THR A 41 6.60 -11.66 4.28
N GLU A 42 5.87 -12.63 4.84
CA GLU A 42 4.72 -12.33 5.70
C GLU A 42 5.14 -11.50 6.93
N ALA A 43 6.36 -11.69 7.43
CA ALA A 43 6.90 -10.93 8.54
C ALA A 43 7.10 -9.45 8.18
N ASP A 44 7.57 -9.16 6.96
CA ASP A 44 7.69 -7.80 6.46
C ASP A 44 6.31 -7.13 6.36
N LEU A 45 5.33 -7.84 5.80
CA LEU A 45 3.96 -7.33 5.72
C LEU A 45 3.39 -7.02 7.11
N GLN A 46 3.63 -7.91 8.09
CA GLN A 46 3.15 -7.71 9.45
C GLN A 46 3.86 -6.55 10.14
N PHE A 47 5.16 -6.37 9.90
CA PHE A 47 5.95 -5.27 10.47
C PHE A 47 5.47 -3.91 9.96
N TYR A 48 5.19 -3.80 8.66
CA TYR A 48 4.80 -2.53 8.03
C TYR A 48 3.28 -2.26 8.00
N ARG A 49 2.45 -3.21 8.49
CA ARG A 49 0.98 -3.10 8.44
C ARG A 49 0.43 -1.85 9.13
N SER A 50 0.88 -1.56 10.35
CA SER A 50 0.33 -0.43 11.11
C SER A 50 0.66 0.91 10.44
N ALA A 51 1.89 1.08 9.97
CA ALA A 51 2.31 2.29 9.23
C ALA A 51 1.52 2.45 7.92
N TRP A 52 1.27 1.35 7.22
CA TRP A 52 0.43 1.35 6.02
C TRP A 52 -1.02 1.79 6.30
N GLU A 53 -1.61 1.31 7.40
CA GLU A 53 -2.97 1.68 7.81
C GLU A 53 -3.07 3.17 8.18
N GLU A 54 -2.07 3.72 8.86
CA GLU A 54 -1.96 5.16 9.17
C GLU A 54 -1.85 6.02 7.91
N LEU A 55 -1.04 5.59 6.93
CA LEU A 55 -0.93 6.24 5.63
C LEU A 55 -2.28 6.26 4.91
N GLN A 56 -2.97 5.12 4.85
CA GLN A 56 -4.31 5.04 4.25
C GLN A 56 -5.32 5.96 4.94
N ALA A 57 -5.32 5.99 6.28
CA ALA A 57 -6.20 6.86 7.05
C ALA A 57 -5.92 8.35 6.77
N SER A 58 -4.65 8.73 6.69
CA SER A 58 -4.22 10.10 6.37
C SER A 58 -4.62 10.51 4.93
N HIS A 59 -4.53 9.59 3.98
CA HIS A 59 -4.99 9.80 2.61
C HIS A 59 -6.52 9.90 2.49
N ALA A 60 -7.26 9.09 3.27
CA ALA A 60 -8.71 9.15 3.32
C ALA A 60 -9.20 10.49 3.90
N ASP A 61 -8.54 11.01 4.94
CA ASP A 61 -8.87 12.30 5.53
C ASP A 61 -8.60 13.47 4.57
N ARG A 62 -7.50 13.43 3.80
CA ARG A 62 -7.23 14.44 2.76
C ARG A 62 -8.27 14.47 1.65
N ASN A 63 -8.91 13.33 1.36
CA ASN A 63 -9.99 13.24 0.38
C ASN A 63 -11.37 13.53 1.00
N ARG A 64 -11.43 13.87 2.29
CA ARG A 64 -12.68 14.24 2.94
C ARG A 64 -13.10 15.62 2.44
N PRO A 65 -14.29 15.77 1.84
CA PRO A 65 -14.78 17.10 1.48
C PRO A 65 -14.85 17.94 2.76
N PHE A 66 -14.24 19.13 2.71
CA PHE A 66 -14.35 20.09 3.81
C PHE A 66 -15.81 20.26 4.18
N PRO A 67 -16.17 20.27 5.49
CA PRO A 67 -17.53 20.59 5.88
C PRO A 67 -17.87 21.96 5.30
N ARG A 68 -18.85 22.01 4.38
CA ARG A 68 -19.46 23.25 3.92
C ARG A 68 -20.05 23.91 5.16
N ILE A 69 -19.30 24.83 5.76
CA ILE A 69 -19.83 25.72 6.79
C ILE A 69 -20.96 26.47 6.09
N LYS A 70 -22.21 26.13 6.42
CA LYS A 70 -23.33 27.00 6.07
C LYS A 70 -23.11 28.27 6.88
N LEU A 71 -22.62 29.33 6.23
CA LEU A 71 -22.87 30.68 6.72
C LEU A 71 -24.39 30.82 6.74
N ASN A 72 -24.96 30.85 7.94
CA ASN A 72 -26.33 31.29 8.12
C ASN A 72 -26.37 32.78 7.76
N ASP A 73 -27.37 33.11 6.94
CA ASP A 73 -27.83 34.46 6.61
C ASP A 73 -28.40 35.15 7.86
#